data_AF-C9JEM6-F1
#
_entry.id   AF-C9JEM6-F1
#
_cell.length_a   1.000
_cell.length_b   1.000
_cell.length_c   1.000
_cell.angle_alpha   90.00
_cell.angle_beta   90.00
_cell.angle_gamma   90.00
#
_symmetry.space_group_name_H-M   'P 1'
#
loop_
_entity.id
_entity.type
_entity.pdbx_description
1 polymer ?
#
loop_
_entity_poly.entity_id
_entity_poly.type
_entity_poly.pdbx_seq_one_letter_code
_entity_poly.pdbx_strand_id
1 'polypeptide(L)'
;MDEKNTPIRTYQVCNVMEPSQNNWLRTDWITREGAQRVYIEIKFTLRDCNSLPGVMGTCKETFNLYYYESDNDKERFIRENQFVKIDTIAADESFTQVDIGDRIMKLNTEIRDVGPLSKKGFYLAF
;
A
#
# COMPACT_ATOMS: atom_id res chain seq x y z
N MET A 1 16.48 0.78 -1.50
CA MET A 1 17.29 -0.40 -1.19
C MET A 1 16.52 -1.23 -0.18
N ASP A 2 16.69 -2.55 -0.18
CA ASP A 2 16.24 -3.38 0.95
C ASP A 2 17.23 -3.30 2.14
N GLU A 3 16.94 -4.03 3.21
CA GLU A 3 17.79 -4.16 4.40
C GLU A 3 19.20 -4.71 4.10
N LYS A 4 19.38 -5.35 2.93
CA LYS A 4 20.66 -5.91 2.46
C LYS A 4 21.37 -5.00 1.45
N ASN A 5 20.91 -3.76 1.32
CA ASN A 5 21.41 -2.76 0.38
C ASN A 5 21.26 -3.16 -1.11
N THR A 6 20.27 -4.00 -1.40
CA THR A 6 19.91 -4.42 -2.76
C THR A 6 18.96 -3.40 -3.37
N PRO A 7 19.16 -3.00 -4.64
CA PRO A 7 18.18 -2.19 -5.35
C PRO A 7 16.83 -2.90 -5.44
N ILE A 8 15.76 -2.19 -5.10
CA ILE A 8 14.38 -2.68 -5.16
C ILE A 8 13.51 -1.66 -5.89
N ARG A 9 12.40 -2.15 -6.47
CA ARG A 9 11.37 -1.29 -7.03
C ARG A 9 10.37 -0.91 -5.94
N THR A 10 10.04 0.36 -5.85
CA THR A 10 9.08 0.90 -4.89
C THR A 10 8.07 1.78 -5.60
N TYR A 11 6.88 1.91 -5.03
CA TYR A 11 5.89 2.90 -5.43
C TYR A 11 5.80 3.99 -4.37
N GLN A 12 5.57 5.22 -4.79
CA GLN A 12 5.50 6.38 -3.89
C GLN A 12 4.42 7.34 -4.38
N VAL A 13 3.68 7.91 -3.44
CA VAL A 13 2.75 9.03 -3.67
C VAL A 13 2.95 10.09 -2.58
N CYS A 14 2.94 11.37 -2.96
CA CYS A 14 3.11 12.49 -2.02
C CYS A 14 2.38 13.74 -2.52
N ASN A 15 1.15 13.59 -3.00
CA ASN A 15 0.32 14.68 -3.52
C ASN A 15 -0.37 15.47 -2.39
N VAL A 16 0.38 15.79 -1.34
CA VAL A 16 -0.14 16.38 -0.09
C VAL A 16 -0.60 17.84 -0.24
N MET A 17 -0.17 18.51 -1.30
CA MET A 17 -0.56 19.90 -1.60
C MET A 17 -1.90 20.02 -2.31
N GLU A 18 -2.44 18.92 -2.82
CA GLU A 18 -3.68 18.90 -3.61
C GLU A 18 -4.83 18.29 -2.78
N PRO A 19 -6.03 18.90 -2.78
CA PRO A 19 -7.20 18.29 -2.14
C PRO A 19 -7.74 17.10 -2.93
N SER A 20 -8.66 16.35 -2.32
CA SER A 20 -9.48 15.32 -2.99
C SER A 20 -8.69 14.23 -3.71
N GLN A 21 -7.55 13.83 -3.15
CA GLN A 21 -6.71 12.76 -3.69
C GLN A 21 -7.40 11.38 -3.59
N ASN A 22 -7.38 10.63 -4.69
CA ASN A 22 -7.84 9.23 -4.77
C ASN A 22 -6.91 8.46 -5.71
N ASN A 23 -5.71 8.16 -5.21
CA ASN A 23 -4.64 7.53 -6.00
C ASN A 23 -4.68 6.01 -5.78
N TRP A 24 -4.93 5.25 -6.83
CA TRP A 24 -4.95 3.79 -6.78
C TRP A 24 -3.68 3.20 -7.37
N LEU A 25 -3.08 2.27 -6.63
CA LEU A 25 -2.06 1.38 -7.14
C LEU A 25 -2.59 -0.05 -7.15
N ARG A 26 -2.42 -0.77 -8.25
CA ARG A 26 -2.87 -2.17 -8.38
C ARG A 26 -1.70 -3.07 -8.76
N THR A 27 -1.64 -4.26 -8.17
CA THR A 27 -0.71 -5.30 -8.60
C THR A 27 -1.09 -5.88 -9.97
N ASP A 28 -0.23 -6.73 -10.50
CA ASP A 28 -0.63 -7.71 -11.50
C ASP A 28 -1.53 -8.79 -10.88
N TRP A 29 -2.06 -9.68 -11.72
CA TRP A 29 -2.87 -10.81 -11.27
C TRP A 29 -1.99 -11.83 -10.54
N ILE A 30 -2.38 -12.18 -9.33
CA ILE A 30 -1.69 -13.14 -8.47
C ILE A 30 -2.49 -14.43 -8.50
N THR A 31 -1.87 -15.52 -8.96
CA THR A 31 -2.47 -16.86 -8.90
C THR A 31 -2.64 -17.30 -7.44
N ARG A 32 -3.78 -17.90 -7.12
CA ARG A 32 -4.06 -18.42 -5.78
C ARG A 32 -3.36 -19.76 -5.52
N GLU A 33 -3.03 -20.50 -6.57
CA GLU A 33 -2.40 -21.84 -6.50
C GLU A 33 -3.07 -22.81 -5.50
N GLY A 34 -4.40 -22.71 -5.36
CA GLY A 34 -5.18 -23.56 -4.45
C GLY A 34 -5.21 -23.10 -2.98
N ALA A 35 -4.46 -22.06 -2.58
CA ALA A 35 -4.48 -21.52 -1.22
C ALA A 35 -5.85 -20.97 -0.83
N GLN A 36 -6.42 -21.37 0.31
CA GLN A 36 -7.71 -20.82 0.75
C GLN A 36 -7.57 -19.48 1.49
N ARG A 37 -6.39 -19.21 2.05
CA ARG A 37 -6.07 -17.96 2.73
C ARG A 37 -4.67 -17.54 2.30
N VAL A 38 -4.48 -16.24 2.10
CA VAL A 38 -3.16 -15.66 1.79
C VAL A 38 -2.80 -14.61 2.84
N TYR A 39 -1.51 -14.44 3.05
CA TYR A 39 -0.93 -13.44 3.95
C TYR A 39 -0.16 -12.43 3.10
N ILE A 40 -0.38 -11.16 3.38
CA ILE A 40 0.13 -10.02 2.64
C ILE A 40 1.04 -9.27 3.61
N GLU A 41 2.34 -9.34 3.38
CA GLU A 41 3.34 -8.54 4.08
C GLU A 41 3.61 -7.27 3.27
N ILE A 42 3.49 -6.11 3.91
CA ILE A 42 3.71 -4.80 3.29
C ILE A 42 4.81 -4.10 4.06
N LYS A 43 5.89 -3.77 3.35
CA LYS A 43 6.97 -2.95 3.88
C LYS A 43 6.87 -1.55 3.29
N PHE A 44 6.82 -0.53 4.15
CA PHE A 44 6.61 0.85 3.72
C PHE A 44 7.24 1.86 4.68
N THR A 45 7.43 3.07 4.19
CA THR A 45 7.89 4.21 4.99
C THR A 45 6.85 5.31 4.88
N LEU A 46 6.56 5.98 5.99
CA LEU A 46 5.56 7.04 6.02
C LEU A 46 6.17 8.34 6.56
N ARG A 47 5.89 9.46 5.89
CA ARG A 47 6.33 10.77 6.34
C ARG A 47 5.28 11.40 7.25
N ASP A 48 5.70 11.86 8.42
CA ASP A 48 4.83 12.57 9.37
C ASP A 48 4.26 13.85 8.73
N CYS A 49 2.94 14.02 8.76
CA CYS A 49 2.26 15.20 8.25
C CYS A 49 2.65 16.48 8.99
N ASN A 50 2.98 16.40 10.28
CA ASN A 50 3.48 17.54 11.06
C ASN A 50 4.86 17.99 10.60
N SER A 51 5.61 17.13 9.91
CA SER A 51 6.91 17.45 9.31
C SER A 51 6.82 18.12 7.93
N LEU A 52 5.60 18.40 7.45
CA LEU A 52 5.33 19.03 6.17
C LEU A 52 4.74 20.44 6.38
N PRO A 53 5.43 21.50 5.95
CA PRO A 53 4.92 22.85 6.09
C PRO A 53 3.76 23.09 5.12
N GLY A 54 2.65 23.66 5.62
CA GLY A 54 1.54 24.14 4.78
C GLY A 54 0.55 23.08 4.28
N VAL A 55 0.59 21.83 4.78
CA VAL A 55 -0.30 20.73 4.34
C VAL A 55 -1.38 20.35 5.35
N MET A 56 -1.65 21.21 6.33
CA MET A 56 -2.63 20.93 7.39
C MET A 56 -4.02 20.69 6.79
N GLY A 57 -4.53 19.46 6.92
CA GLY A 57 -5.89 19.06 6.52
C GLY A 57 -5.99 18.20 5.25
N THR A 58 -5.00 18.26 4.34
CA THR A 58 -4.96 17.43 3.12
C THR A 58 -4.06 16.21 3.26
N CYS A 59 -3.08 16.26 4.17
CA CYS A 59 -2.16 15.17 4.42
C CYS A 59 -2.84 14.01 5.19
N LYS A 60 -2.47 12.77 4.84
CA LYS A 60 -2.94 11.52 5.48
C LYS A 60 -1.75 10.63 5.78
N GLU A 61 -1.83 9.94 6.91
CA GLU A 61 -0.79 9.06 7.44
C GLU A 61 -1.21 7.58 7.40
N THR A 62 -2.14 7.27 6.49
CA THR A 62 -2.69 5.93 6.31
C THR A 62 -3.02 5.71 4.84
N PHE A 63 -2.96 4.46 4.38
CA PHE A 63 -3.51 4.04 3.09
C PHE A 63 -4.42 2.84 3.30
N ASN A 64 -5.27 2.52 2.34
CA ASN A 64 -6.16 1.37 2.45
C ASN A 64 -5.59 0.19 1.67
N LEU A 65 -5.78 -1.02 2.17
CA LEU A 65 -5.46 -2.24 1.44
C LEU A 65 -6.76 -2.88 0.96
N TYR A 66 -6.79 -3.29 -0.31
CA TYR A 66 -7.94 -3.95 -0.92
C TYR A 66 -7.54 -5.21 -1.68
N TYR A 67 -8.53 -6.06 -1.95
CA TYR A 67 -8.39 -7.18 -2.88
C TYR A 67 -9.59 -7.32 -3.83
N TYR A 68 -9.34 -7.93 -4.98
CA TYR A 68 -10.37 -8.33 -5.94
C TYR A 68 -10.07 -9.72 -6.50
N GLU A 69 -10.97 -10.68 -6.27
CA GLU A 69 -10.85 -12.02 -6.83
C GLU A 69 -11.28 -12.07 -8.30
N SER A 70 -10.46 -12.70 -9.14
CA SER A 70 -10.72 -12.88 -10.58
C SER A 70 -10.28 -14.26 -11.06
N ASP A 71 -11.10 -14.88 -11.93
CA ASP A 71 -10.72 -16.08 -12.69
C ASP A 71 -9.94 -15.75 -13.97
N ASN A 72 -9.82 -14.47 -14.30
CA ASN A 72 -9.18 -13.93 -15.50
C ASN A 72 -7.96 -13.08 -15.11
N ASP A 73 -6.79 -13.40 -15.69
CA ASP A 73 -5.52 -12.71 -15.49
C ASP A 73 -5.37 -11.42 -16.29
N LYS A 74 -6.29 -11.17 -17.24
CA LYS A 74 -6.25 -10.04 -18.18
C LYS A 74 -7.25 -8.94 -17.87
N GLU A 75 -7.68 -8.79 -16.62
CA GLU A 75 -8.59 -7.71 -16.27
C GLU A 75 -7.92 -6.34 -16.45
N ARG A 76 -8.30 -5.65 -17.52
CA ARG A 76 -7.74 -4.34 -17.89
C ARG A 76 -8.30 -3.21 -17.03
N PHE A 77 -9.55 -3.35 -16.59
CA PHE A 77 -10.24 -2.30 -15.84
C PHE A 77 -11.11 -2.93 -14.75
N ILE A 78 -10.82 -2.61 -13.50
CA ILE A 78 -11.59 -3.02 -12.32
C ILE A 78 -12.04 -1.72 -11.66
N ARG A 79 -13.34 -1.57 -11.41
CA ARG A 79 -13.89 -0.38 -10.75
C ARG A 79 -13.54 -0.42 -9.27
N GLU A 80 -13.32 0.75 -8.68
CA GLU A 80 -13.01 0.90 -7.24
C GLU A 80 -14.02 0.19 -6.34
N ASN A 81 -15.32 0.25 -6.68
CA ASN A 81 -16.38 -0.38 -5.90
C ASN A 81 -16.44 -1.93 -6.01
N GLN A 82 -15.64 -2.53 -6.89
CA GLN A 82 -15.50 -3.98 -6.98
C GLN A 82 -14.43 -4.52 -6.04
N PHE A 83 -13.52 -3.65 -5.57
CA PHE A 83 -12.53 -4.01 -4.58
C PHE A 83 -13.17 -4.14 -3.21
N VAL A 84 -12.79 -5.20 -2.50
CA VAL A 84 -13.18 -5.41 -1.10
C VAL A 84 -12.05 -4.88 -0.23
N LYS A 85 -12.40 -4.01 0.73
CA LYS A 85 -11.43 -3.46 1.67
C LYS A 85 -10.98 -4.55 2.64
N ILE A 86 -9.67 -4.71 2.75
CA ILE A 86 -9.03 -5.55 3.77
C ILE A 86 -8.88 -4.74 5.05
N ASP A 87 -8.16 -3.63 5.00
CA ASP A 87 -7.91 -2.79 6.18
C ASP A 87 -7.47 -1.37 5.81
N THR A 88 -7.42 -0.48 6.80
CA THR A 88 -6.66 0.78 6.76
C THR A 88 -5.29 0.54 7.40
N ILE A 89 -4.22 0.70 6.63
CA ILE A 89 -2.84 0.53 7.10
C ILE A 89 -2.28 1.88 7.58
N ALA A 90 -1.69 1.88 8.77
CA ALA A 90 -1.00 3.01 9.38
C ALA A 90 0.44 2.61 9.70
N ALA A 91 1.34 3.59 9.83
CA ALA A 91 2.71 3.33 10.29
C ALA A 91 2.77 3.26 11.81
N ASP A 92 3.61 2.35 12.33
CA ASP A 92 4.04 2.36 13.74
C ASP A 92 5.06 3.49 13.98
N GLU A 93 5.98 3.67 13.02
CA GLU A 93 6.99 4.72 13.02
C GLU A 93 6.93 5.54 11.73
N SER A 94 6.73 6.85 11.85
CA SER A 94 6.88 7.80 10.75
C SER A 94 8.25 8.48 10.81
N PHE A 95 8.74 8.96 9.66
CA PHE A 95 9.96 9.76 9.60
C PHE A 95 9.62 11.24 9.40
N THR A 96 10.50 12.11 9.89
CA THR A 96 10.36 13.56 9.88
C THR A 96 11.41 14.22 8.98
N GLN A 97 11.37 15.55 8.88
CA GLN A 97 12.38 16.31 8.12
C GLN A 97 13.80 16.19 8.71
N VAL A 98 13.91 15.98 10.03
CA VAL A 98 15.20 15.76 10.69
C VAL A 98 15.79 14.42 10.25
N ASP A 99 14.97 13.36 10.26
CA ASP A 99 15.40 12.01 9.85
C ASP A 99 15.86 11.99 8.39
N ILE A 100 15.24 12.78 7.50
CA ILE A 100 15.68 12.93 6.11
C ILE A 100 17.09 13.53 6.04
N GLY A 101 17.39 14.53 6.87
CA GLY A 101 18.71 15.14 6.98
C GLY A 101 19.79 14.13 7.35
N ASP A 102 19.44 13.19 8.24
CA ASP A 102 20.29 12.10 8.69
C ASP A 102 20.24 10.86 7.77
N ARG A 103 19.47 10.92 6.68
CA ARG A 103 19.22 9.82 5.73
C ARG A 103 18.60 8.57 6.37
N ILE A 104 17.82 8.77 7.42
CA ILE A 104 17.08 7.74 8.14
C ILE A 104 15.65 7.69 7.59
N MET A 105 15.24 6.54 7.09
CA MET A 105 13.85 6.25 6.76
C MET A 105 13.35 5.15 7.70
N LYS A 106 12.19 5.39 8.32
CA LYS A 106 11.56 4.45 9.26
C LYS A 106 10.75 3.40 8.49
N LEU A 107 11.30 2.20 8.40
CA LEU A 107 10.67 1.08 7.70
C LEU A 107 9.67 0.39 8.63
N ASN A 108 8.42 0.34 8.19
CA ASN A 108 7.31 -0.36 8.84
C ASN A 108 7.05 -1.68 8.12
N THR A 109 6.59 -2.69 8.85
CA THR A 109 6.17 -3.97 8.30
C THR A 109 4.80 -4.32 8.84
N GLU A 110 3.81 -4.43 7.96
CA GLU A 110 2.44 -4.77 8.32
C GLU A 110 2.03 -6.07 7.63
N ILE A 111 1.37 -6.96 8.37
CA ILE A 111 0.90 -8.25 7.85
C ILE A 111 -0.62 -8.30 7.97
N ARG A 112 -1.30 -8.58 6.85
CA ARG A 112 -2.75 -8.81 6.81
C ARG A 112 -3.06 -10.08 6.06
N ASP A 113 -4.16 -10.73 6.41
CA ASP A 113 -4.59 -11.95 5.75
C ASP A 113 -5.97 -11.77 5.09
N VAL A 114 -6.21 -12.55 4.02
CA VAL A 114 -7.48 -12.56 3.32
C VAL A 114 -7.89 -13.98 2.97
N GLY A 115 -9.15 -14.31 3.22
CA GLY A 115 -9.76 -15.58 2.90
C GLY A 115 -11.06 -15.84 3.68
N PRO A 116 -11.86 -16.85 3.28
CA PRO A 116 -11.53 -17.83 2.25
C PRO A 116 -11.61 -17.28 0.82
N LEU A 117 -10.60 -17.57 0.01
CA LEU A 117 -10.56 -17.26 -1.41
C LEU A 117 -11.10 -18.43 -2.23
N SER A 118 -11.85 -18.12 -3.29
CA SER A 118 -12.58 -19.10 -4.10
C SER A 118 -12.18 -19.10 -5.57
N LYS A 119 -11.77 -17.96 -6.14
CA LYS A 119 -11.42 -17.83 -7.56
C LYS A 119 -9.99 -18.27 -7.86
N LYS A 120 -9.61 -18.35 -9.14
CA LYS A 120 -8.28 -18.80 -9.57
C LYS A 120 -7.14 -17.87 -9.12
N GLY A 121 -7.43 -16.59 -8.92
CA GLY A 121 -6.45 -15.61 -8.46
C GLY A 121 -7.10 -14.30 -8.03
N PHE A 122 -6.27 -13.31 -7.75
CA PHE A 122 -6.71 -12.04 -7.21
C PHE A 122 -5.75 -10.91 -7.55
N TYR A 123 -6.21 -9.67 -7.41
CA TYR A 123 -5.40 -8.47 -7.44
C TYR A 123 -5.39 -7.84 -6.06
N LEU A 124 -4.28 -7.22 -5.67
CA LEU A 124 -4.24 -6.29 -4.54
C LEU A 124 -4.28 -4.86 -5.05
N ALA A 125 -4.87 -3.97 -4.25
CA ALA A 125 -4.83 -2.55 -4.50
C ALA A 125 -4.57 -1.74 -3.23
N PHE A 126 -3.96 -0.57 -3.41
CA PHE A 126 -3.49 0.35 -2.37
C PHE A 126 -3.96 1.77 -2.65
#